data_AF-A0A933U154-F1
#
_entry.id   AF-A0A933U154-F1
#
_cell.length_a   1.000
_cell.length_b   1.000
_cell.length_c   1.000
_cell.angle_alpha   90.00
_cell.angle_beta   90.00
_cell.angle_gamma   90.00
#
_symmetry.space_group_name_H-M   'P 1'
#
loop_
_entity.id
_entity.type
_entity.pdbx_description
1 polymer ?
#
loop_
_entity_poly.entity_id
_entity_poly.type
_entity_poly.pdbx_seq_one_letter_code
_entity_poly.pdbx_strand_id
1 'polypeptide(L)' 'MACSLCKSDIRLEGDKISCTNAECGLVYSVQEDIPNMLIEEAFRPCPACKQQRKWIPEKDTLLCEHCGKSFKYTPNY' A
#
# COMPACT_ATOMS: atom_id res chain seq x y z
N MET A 1 -2.83 14.82 5.05
CA MET A 1 -3.47 13.48 5.15
C MET A 1 -2.35 12.46 5.06
N ALA A 2 -2.39 11.36 5.81
CA ALA A 2 -1.29 10.40 5.88
C ALA A 2 -1.79 8.99 5.54
N CYS A 3 -0.90 8.12 5.07
CA CYS A 3 -1.21 6.73 4.78
C CYS A 3 -1.77 6.06 6.05
N SER A 4 -2.96 5.46 5.96
CA SER A 4 -3.61 4.79 7.10
C SER A 4 -2.76 3.64 7.66
N LEU A 5 -1.95 3.02 6.80
CA LEU A 5 -1.06 1.91 7.13
C LEU A 5 0.27 2.36 7.76
N CYS A 6 1.11 3.12 7.04
CA CYS A 6 2.49 3.41 7.47
C CYS A 6 2.74 4.85 7.96
N LYS A 7 1.69 5.69 7.98
CA LYS A 7 1.73 7.12 8.34
C LYS A 7 2.65 8.00 7.49
N SER A 8 3.26 7.45 6.44
CA SER A 8 4.00 8.25 5.45
C SER A 8 3.08 9.14 4.64
N ASP A 9 3.68 10.10 3.94
CA ASP A 9 2.97 11.05 3.09
C ASP A 9 2.26 10.34 1.91
N ILE A 10 1.17 10.93 1.44
CA ILE A 10 0.34 10.38 0.37
C ILE A 10 0.10 11.43 -0.72
N ARG A 11 0.04 10.96 -1.96
CA ARG A 11 -0.21 11.76 -3.14
C ARG A 11 -1.57 11.41 -3.72
N LEU A 12 -2.43 12.41 -3.87
CA LEU A 12 -3.73 12.27 -4.53
C LEU A 12 -3.55 12.48 -6.04
N GLU A 13 -4.02 11.54 -6.85
CA GLU A 13 -3.93 11.54 -8.30
C GLU A 13 -5.29 11.15 -8.90
N GLY A 14 -6.18 12.13 -9.05
CA GLY A 14 -7.56 11.90 -9.50
C GLY A 14 -8.31 10.98 -8.52
N ASP A 15 -8.78 9.84 -9.03
CA ASP A 15 -9.55 8.86 -8.25
C ASP A 15 -8.68 7.88 -7.43
N LYS A 16 -7.41 8.21 -7.17
CA LYS A 16 -6.47 7.34 -6.45
C LYS A 16 -5.59 8.13 -5.49
N ILE A 17 -5.25 7.52 -4.37
CA ILE A 17 -4.30 8.05 -3.40
C ILE A 17 -3.15 7.06 -3.26
N SER A 18 -1.96 7.45 -3.69
CA SER A 18 -0.75 6.63 -3.61
C SER A 18 0.12 7.02 -2.41
N CYS A 19 0.61 6.03 -1.68
CA CYS A 19 1.60 6.24 -0.63
C CYS A 19 2.98 6.49 -1.26
N THR A 20 3.66 7.53 -0.79
CA THR A 20 4.99 7.93 -1.28
C THR A 20 6.11 6.99 -0.80
N ASN A 21 5.86 6.20 0.25
CA ASN A 21 6.81 5.20 0.73
C ASN A 21 6.78 3.96 -0.17
N ALA A 22 7.86 3.69 -0.90
CA ALA A 22 7.98 2.56 -1.84
C ALA A 22 7.94 1.17 -1.15
N GLU A 23 8.31 1.07 0.12
CA GLU A 23 8.20 -0.17 0.90
C GLU A 23 6.74 -0.50 1.16
N CYS A 24 5.94 0.51 1.52
CA CYS A 24 4.48 0.41 1.66
C CYS A 24 3.80 0.23 0.29
N GLY A 25 3.94 1.25 -0.57
CA GLY A 25 3.40 1.29 -1.93
C GLY A 25 1.88 1.17 -2.01
N LEU A 26 1.14 1.43 -0.92
CA LEU A 26 -0.32 1.36 -0.94
C LEU A 26 -0.92 2.36 -1.92
N VAL A 27 -1.96 1.94 -2.61
CA VAL A 27 -2.79 2.77 -3.47
C VAL A 27 -4.23 2.56 -3.04
N TYR A 28 -4.82 3.61 -2.47
CA TYR A 28 -6.22 3.65 -2.10
C TYR A 28 -7.04 4.15 -3.28
N SER A 29 -8.26 3.63 -3.44
CA SER A 29 -9.20 4.11 -4.44
C SER A 29 -10.04 5.25 -3.86
N VAL A 30 -10.40 6.21 -4.69
CA VAL A 30 -11.39 7.24 -4.38
C VAL A 30 -12.62 6.94 -5.23
N GLN A 31 -13.78 6.87 -4.61
CA GLN A 31 -15.05 6.61 -5.29
C GLN A 31 -16.01 7.71 -4.88
N GLU A 32 -16.64 8.38 -5.85
CA GLU A 32 -17.58 9.49 -5.58
C GLU A 32 -16.97 10.60 -4.70
N ASP A 33 -15.69 10.94 -4.92
CA ASP A 33 -14.90 11.89 -4.12
C ASP A 33 -14.64 11.44 -2.65
N ILE A 34 -15.02 10.20 -2.29
CA ILE A 34 -14.79 9.61 -0.96
C ILE A 34 -13.56 8.68 -1.01
N PRO A 35 -12.49 8.99 -0.26
CA PRO A 35 -11.33 8.11 -0.16
C PRO A 35 -11.64 6.80 0.56
N ASN A 36 -11.53 5.66 -0.14
CA ASN A 36 -11.53 4.35 0.50
C ASN A 36 -10.14 4.03 1.05
N MET A 37 -9.90 4.41 2.31
CA MET A 37 -8.64 4.16 3.02
C MET A 37 -8.56 2.80 3.74
N LEU A 38 -9.38 1.82 3.33
CA LEU A 38 -9.34 0.46 3.88
C LEU A 38 -8.13 -0.30 3.35
N ILE A 39 -7.31 -0.76 4.30
CA ILE A 39 -6.02 -1.42 4.04
C ILE A 39 -6.20 -2.75 3.29
N GLU A 40 -7.31 -3.44 3.54
CA GLU A 40 -7.64 -4.74 2.93
C GLU A 40 -8.10 -4.61 1.47
N GLU A 41 -8.75 -3.50 1.12
CA GLU A 41 -9.22 -3.21 -0.23
C GLU A 41 -8.20 -2.44 -1.07
N ALA A 42 -7.20 -1.82 -0.43
CA ALA A 42 -6.17 -1.06 -1.10
C ALA A 42 -5.28 -1.94 -2.00
N PHE A 43 -4.90 -1.37 -3.15
CA PHE A 43 -3.99 -2.00 -4.09
C PHE A 43 -2.54 -1.79 -3.63
N ARG A 44 -1.70 -2.82 -3.73
CA ARG A 44 -0.29 -2.80 -3.29
C ARG A 44 0.61 -3.33 -4.40
N PRO A 45 0.86 -2.53 -5.45
CA PRO A 45 1.69 -2.97 -6.55
C PRO A 45 3.12 -3.22 -6.09
N CYS A 46 3.68 -4.35 -6.51
CA CYS A 46 5.10 -4.60 -6.37
C CYS A 46 5.89 -3.66 -7.30
N PRO A 47 6.90 -2.91 -6.83
CA PRO A 47 7.71 -2.03 -7.67
C PRO A 47 8.55 -2.81 -8.69
N ALA A 48 8.74 -4.12 -8.49
CA ALA A 48 9.49 -4.97 -9.41
C ALA A 48 8.64 -5.56 -10.54
N CYS A 49 7.40 -5.97 -10.27
CA CYS A 49 6.57 -6.68 -11.26
C CYS A 49 5.12 -6.20 -11.33
N LYS A 50 4.78 -5.10 -10.64
CA LYS A 50 3.45 -4.47 -10.57
C LYS A 50 2.31 -5.33 -10.04
N GLN A 51 2.58 -6.58 -9.63
CA GLN A 51 1.59 -7.48 -9.06
C GLN A 51 1.22 -7.10 -7.62
N GLN A 52 -0.01 -7.41 -7.22
CA GLN A 52 -0.49 -7.27 -5.84
C GLN A 52 0.44 -8.03 -4.87
N ARG A 53 0.96 -7.32 -3.87
CA ARG A 53 1.67 -7.92 -2.73
C ARG A 53 0.65 -8.40 -1.70
N LYS A 54 0.90 -9.56 -1.11
CA LYS A 54 0.12 -10.12 -0.01
C LYS A 54 0.71 -9.68 1.32
N TRP A 55 -0.13 -9.25 2.24
CA TRP A 55 0.29 -8.95 3.60
C TRP A 55 0.28 -10.22 4.45
N ILE A 56 1.39 -10.46 5.14
CA ILE A 56 1.57 -11.57 6.09
C ILE A 56 1.59 -10.95 7.49
N PRO A 57 0.46 -10.93 8.22
CA PRO A 57 0.37 -10.28 9.53
C PRO A 57 1.27 -10.96 10.57
N GLU A 58 1.47 -12.27 10.49
CA GLU A 58 2.33 -13.02 11.42
C GLU A 58 3.82 -12.60 11.38
N LYS A 59 4.25 -11.96 10.30
CA LYS A 59 5.65 -11.58 10.07
C LYS A 59 5.82 -10.09 9.79
N ASP A 60 4.75 -9.29 9.89
CA ASP A 60 4.71 -7.89 9.45
C ASP A 60 5.48 -7.70 8.12
N THR A 61 5.13 -8.51 7.12
CA THR A 61 5.87 -8.55 5.86
C THR A 61 4.91 -8.54 4.68
N LEU A 62 5.25 -7.78 3.64
CA LEU A 62 4.58 -7.80 2.35
C LEU A 62 5.34 -8.73 1.42
N LEU A 63 4.72 -9.81 0.96
CA LEU A 63 5.31 -10.76 0.03
C LEU A 63 4.67 -10.61 -1.36
N CYS A 64 5.49 -10.47 -2.39
CA CYS A 64 5.02 -10.60 -3.76
C CYS A 64 5.15 -12.06 -4.24
N GLU A 65 4.04 -12.75 -4.41
CA GLU A 65 4.02 -14.16 -4.84
C GLU A 65 4.48 -14.35 -6.30
N HIS A 66 4.56 -13.28 -7.10
CA HIS A 66 5.01 -13.34 -8.50
C HIS A 66 6.53 -13.23 -8.67
N CYS A 67 7.21 -12.37 -7.89
CA CYS A 67 8.66 -12.14 -8.03
C CYS A 67 9.47 -12.57 -6.79
N GLY A 68 8.81 -13.05 -5.73
CA GLY A 68 9.45 -13.51 -4.50
C GLY A 68 10.02 -12.41 -3.59
N LYS A 69 9.86 -11.12 -3.95
CA LYS A 69 10.36 -10.02 -3.11
C LYS A 69 9.52 -9.87 -1.85
N SER A 70 10.19 -9.72 -0.71
CA SER A 70 9.61 -9.35 0.56
C SER A 70 9.95 -7.90 0.91
N PHE A 71 9.02 -7.20 1.54
CA PHE A 71 9.19 -5.83 2.02
C PHE A 71 8.77 -5.81 3.49
N LYS A 72 9.62 -5.22 4.35
CA LYS A 72 9.29 -5.12 5.77
C LYS A 72 8.18 -4.10 5.96
N TYR A 73 7.18 -4.47 6.74
CA TYR A 73 6.17 -3.54 7.18
C TYR A 73 6.62 -2.95 8.52
N THR A 74 7.02 -1.68 8.50
CA THR A 74 7.28 -0.92 9.73
C THR A 74 6.16 0.09 9.93
N PRO A 75 5.15 -0.20 10.76
CA PRO A 75 4.20 0.82 11.15
C PRO A 75 4.93 1.88 12.00
N ASN A 76 4.97 3.13 11.51
CA ASN A 76 5.36 4.26 12.35
C ASN A 76 4.17 4.55 13.29
N TYR A 77 4.28 4.11 14.54
CA TYR A 77 3.36 4.45 15.63
C TYR A 77 3.89 5.64 16.42
#